data_AF-Q8U1I8-F1
#
_entry.id   AF-Q8U1I8-F1
#
_cell.length_a   1.000
_cell.length_b   1.000
_cell.length_c   1.000
_cell.angle_alpha   90.00
_cell.angle_beta   90.00
_cell.angle_gamma   90.00
#
_symmetry.space_group_name_H-M   'P 1'
#
loop_
_entity.id
_entity.type
_entity.pdbx_description
1 polymer ?
#
loop_
_entity_poly.entity_id
_entity_poly.type
_entity_poly.pdbx_seq_one_letter_code
_entity_poly.pdbx_strand_id
1 'polypeptide(L)'
;MHSHGLVVLPISSSIGALVFERGRYRVIAKPGEGWNVVINADGRAITPKEVYVEYKGKIIKPNLTSSNFNAYLYINLNYKYAVLMNEEEFNTTLARLFIRPEELYELVYSNSGIVKNTEARASQR
;
A
#
# COMPACT_ATOMS: atom_id res chain seq x y z
N MET A 1 -12.76 -8.17 19.57
CA MET A 1 -11.46 -7.47 19.66
C MET A 1 -10.95 -7.30 18.23
N HIS A 2 -10.95 -6.07 17.70
CA HIS A 2 -10.46 -5.78 16.35
C HIS A 2 -8.96 -5.54 16.43
N SER A 3 -8.15 -6.50 15.97
CA SER A 3 -6.70 -6.36 15.95
C SER A 3 -6.27 -5.57 14.73
N HIS A 4 -5.50 -4.52 14.94
CA HIS A 4 -4.86 -3.76 13.86
C HIS A 4 -3.58 -4.47 13.44
N GLY A 5 -3.22 -4.37 12.16
CA GLY A 5 -2.03 -5.04 11.62
C GLY A 5 -1.45 -4.26 10.46
N LEU A 6 -0.20 -3.82 10.61
CA LEU A 6 0.56 -3.06 9.62
C LEU A 6 1.99 -3.60 9.56
N VAL A 7 2.49 -3.84 8.35
CA VAL A 7 3.90 -4.22 8.12
C VAL A 7 4.46 -3.42 6.95
N VAL A 8 5.56 -2.72 7.19
CA VAL A 8 6.33 -2.04 6.14
C VAL A 8 7.41 -2.97 5.61
N LEU A 9 7.45 -3.14 4.29
CA LEU A 9 8.32 -4.08 3.58
C LEU A 9 9.20 -3.29 2.59
N PRO A 10 10.53 -3.24 2.75
CA PRO A 10 11.41 -2.67 1.75
C PRO A 10 11.45 -3.55 0.50
N ILE A 11 11.76 -2.96 -0.67
CA ILE A 11 12.03 -3.73 -1.88
C ILE A 11 13.31 -4.54 -1.69
N SER A 12 13.30 -5.81 -2.11
CA SER A 12 14.50 -6.67 -2.19
C SER A 12 14.90 -6.97 -3.64
N SER A 13 13.96 -6.92 -4.58
CA SER A 13 14.23 -7.10 -6.01
C SER A 13 13.19 -6.41 -6.88
N SER A 14 13.60 -6.00 -8.08
CA SER A 14 12.73 -5.41 -9.10
C SER A 14 12.94 -6.02 -10.49
N ILE A 15 13.66 -7.14 -10.60
CA ILE A 15 13.95 -7.80 -11.87
C ILE A 15 12.81 -8.77 -12.19
N GLY A 16 12.02 -8.45 -13.22
CA GLY A 16 10.87 -9.25 -13.68
C GLY A 16 9.64 -9.23 -12.76
N ALA A 17 9.82 -8.99 -11.46
CA ALA A 17 8.77 -8.75 -10.49
C ALA A 17 9.26 -7.78 -9.41
N LEU A 18 8.33 -7.05 -8.79
CA LEU A 18 8.61 -6.27 -7.59
C LEU A 18 8.49 -7.20 -6.39
N VAL A 19 9.58 -7.37 -5.65
CA VAL A 19 9.64 -8.20 -4.44
C VAL A 19 9.90 -7.29 -3.25
N PHE A 20 9.03 -7.36 -2.26
CA PHE A 20 9.18 -6.65 -0.99
C PHE A 20 9.22 -7.66 0.15
N GLU A 21 10.16 -7.53 1.10
CA GLU A 21 10.32 -8.54 2.15
C GLU A 21 10.87 -7.98 3.45
N ARG A 22 10.40 -8.55 4.57
CA ARG A 22 10.94 -8.32 5.91
C ARG A 22 10.58 -9.50 6.79
N GLY A 23 11.58 -10.25 7.24
CA GLY A 23 11.39 -11.42 8.10
C GLY A 23 10.45 -12.44 7.46
N ARG A 24 9.33 -12.74 8.13
CA ARG A 24 8.34 -13.75 7.70
C ARG A 24 7.30 -13.24 6.70
N TYR A 25 7.45 -12.00 6.22
CA TYR A 25 6.52 -11.39 5.27
C TYR A 25 7.23 -11.14 3.94
N ARG A 26 6.57 -11.52 2.86
CA ARG A 26 7.04 -11.29 1.50
C ARG A 26 5.86 -10.97 0.58
N VAL A 27 6.05 -9.99 -0.30
CA VAL A 27 5.11 -9.61 -1.34
C VAL A 27 5.81 -9.72 -2.68
N ILE A 28 5.17 -10.39 -3.63
CA ILE A 28 5.62 -10.47 -5.02
C ILE A 28 4.51 -9.85 -5.87
N ALA A 29 4.80 -8.72 -6.51
CA ALA A 29 3.88 -8.03 -7.40
C ALA A 29 4.44 -8.02 -8.83
N LYS A 30 3.67 -8.55 -9.77
CA LYS A 30 3.99 -8.60 -11.19
C LYS A 30 3.02 -7.69 -11.96
N PRO A 31 3.49 -6.53 -12.46
CA PRO A 31 2.69 -5.68 -13.33
C PRO A 31 2.30 -6.38 -14.64
N GLY A 32 1.13 -6.05 -15.18
CA GLY A 32 0.58 -6.58 -16.42
C GLY A 32 -0.80 -5.97 -16.71
N GLU A 33 -1.58 -6.57 -17.60
CA GLU A 33 -2.98 -6.19 -17.87
C GLU A 33 -3.83 -6.25 -16.58
N GLY A 34 -3.65 -7.33 -15.80
CA GLY A 34 -3.99 -7.40 -14.39
C GLY A 34 -2.72 -7.62 -13.58
N TRP A 35 -2.61 -6.97 -12.43
CA TRP A 35 -1.50 -7.19 -11.52
C TRP A 35 -1.68 -8.53 -10.81
N ASN A 36 -0.68 -9.40 -10.93
CA ASN A 36 -0.61 -10.62 -10.15
C ASN A 36 0.18 -10.32 -8.88
N VAL A 37 -0.50 -10.38 -7.73
CA VAL A 37 0.08 -10.07 -6.43
C VAL A 37 -0.12 -11.24 -5.48
N VAL A 38 0.99 -11.79 -4.99
CA VAL A 38 1.01 -12.85 -4.00
C VAL A 38 1.70 -12.36 -2.75
N ILE A 39 1.05 -12.56 -1.61
CA ILE A 39 1.57 -12.24 -0.29
C ILE A 39 1.85 -13.57 0.41
N ASN A 40 3.08 -13.76 0.87
CA ASN A 40 3.41 -14.79 1.86
C ASN A 40 3.47 -14.11 3.23
N ALA A 41 2.54 -14.47 4.10
CA ALA A 41 2.50 -14.03 5.48
C ALA A 41 2.62 -15.26 6.37
N ASP A 42 3.78 -15.42 7.01
CA ASP A 42 4.06 -16.53 7.93
C ASP A 42 3.82 -17.92 7.31
N GLY A 43 4.30 -18.11 6.07
CA GLY A 43 4.17 -19.37 5.34
C GLY A 43 2.84 -19.54 4.58
N ARG A 44 1.85 -18.67 4.80
CA ARG A 44 0.57 -18.71 4.07
C ARG A 44 0.59 -17.81 2.85
N ALA A 45 0.32 -18.38 1.68
CA ALA A 45 0.12 -17.63 0.45
C ALA A 45 -1.33 -17.12 0.34
N ILE A 46 -1.49 -15.81 0.16
CA ILE A 46 -2.78 -15.12 -0.03
C ILE A 46 -2.67 -14.08 -1.15
N THR A 47 -3.82 -13.62 -1.65
CA THR A 47 -3.91 -12.52 -2.60
C THR A 47 -4.74 -11.38 -1.99
N PRO A 48 -4.28 -10.11 -2.11
CA PRO A 48 -4.93 -9.00 -1.44
C PRO A 48 -6.31 -8.70 -2.01
N LYS A 49 -7.13 -8.04 -1.21
CA LYS A 49 -8.39 -7.41 -1.61
C LYS A 49 -8.13 -6.27 -2.57
N GLU A 50 -7.19 -5.39 -2.21
CA GLU A 50 -6.85 -4.22 -3.01
C GLU A 50 -5.36 -3.93 -2.99
N VAL A 51 -4.87 -3.37 -4.10
CA VAL A 51 -3.51 -2.84 -4.22
C VAL A 51 -3.59 -1.39 -4.65
N TYR A 52 -2.76 -0.56 -4.04
CA TYR A 52 -2.54 0.84 -4.37
C TYR A 52 -1.09 1.03 -4.73
N VAL A 53 -0.81 1.75 -5.81
CA VAL A 53 0.56 1.96 -6.29
C VAL A 53 0.81 3.45 -6.47
N GLU A 54 1.75 3.99 -5.72
CA GLU A 54 2.23 5.36 -5.85
C GLU A 54 3.49 5.40 -6.73
N TYR A 55 3.44 6.18 -7.79
CA TYR A 55 4.58 6.45 -8.66
C TYR A 55 4.48 7.84 -9.28
N LYS A 56 5.59 8.60 -9.27
CA LYS A 56 5.67 9.98 -9.78
C LYS A 56 4.54 10.89 -9.26
N GLY A 57 4.27 10.81 -7.95
CA GLY A 57 3.23 11.61 -7.28
C GLY A 57 1.79 11.21 -7.60
N LYS A 58 1.56 10.13 -8.35
CA LYS A 58 0.21 9.62 -8.66
C LYS A 58 -0.02 8.28 -7.99
N ILE A 59 -1.24 8.09 -7.48
CA ILE A 59 -1.68 6.82 -6.89
C ILE A 59 -2.69 6.18 -7.84
N ILE A 60 -2.44 4.93 -8.21
CA ILE A 60 -3.36 4.12 -9.03
C ILE A 60 -3.82 2.90 -8.24
N LYS A 61 -5.02 2.40 -8.57
CA LYS A 61 -5.55 1.14 -8.07
C LYS A 61 -5.62 0.15 -9.25
N PRO A 62 -4.59 -0.68 -9.50
CA PRO A 62 -4.62 -1.63 -10.60
C PRO A 62 -5.69 -2.71 -10.40
N ASN A 63 -6.19 -3.26 -11.51
CA ASN A 63 -6.99 -4.49 -11.47
C ASN A 63 -6.11 -5.66 -11.04
N LEU A 64 -6.65 -6.56 -10.21
CA LEU A 64 -5.95 -7.75 -9.74
C LEU A 64 -6.43 -8.98 -10.51
N THR A 65 -5.51 -9.90 -10.80
CA THR A 65 -5.87 -11.18 -11.42
C THR A 65 -6.65 -12.10 -10.48
N SER A 66 -6.52 -11.89 -9.17
CA SER A 66 -7.22 -12.67 -8.15
C SER A 66 -7.23 -11.94 -6.80
N SER A 67 -8.20 -12.28 -5.96
CA SER A 67 -8.36 -11.73 -4.62
C SER A 67 -9.06 -12.74 -3.73
N ASN A 68 -8.47 -13.08 -2.58
CA ASN A 68 -9.00 -14.13 -1.70
C ASN A 68 -8.89 -13.84 -0.20
N PHE A 69 -8.37 -12.67 0.18
CA PHE A 69 -8.14 -12.34 1.59
C PHE A 69 -8.36 -10.84 1.84
N ASN A 70 -8.86 -10.49 3.03
CA ASN A 70 -9.04 -9.10 3.49
C ASN A 70 -7.70 -8.47 3.91
N ALA A 71 -6.74 -8.47 2.99
CA ALA A 71 -5.47 -7.77 3.09
C ALA A 71 -5.42 -6.66 2.05
N TYR A 72 -4.78 -5.55 2.41
CA TYR A 72 -4.65 -4.35 1.60
C TYR A 72 -3.18 -4.03 1.45
N LEU A 73 -2.78 -3.68 0.24
CA LEU A 73 -1.38 -3.40 -0.07
C LEU A 73 -1.25 -1.99 -0.64
N TYR A 74 -0.37 -1.20 -0.07
CA TYR A 74 0.08 0.06 -0.66
C TYR A 74 1.55 -0.08 -1.06
N ILE A 75 1.88 0.21 -2.31
CA ILE A 75 3.24 0.14 -2.87
C ILE A 75 3.66 1.56 -3.20
N ASN A 76 4.75 2.03 -2.62
CA ASN A 76 5.37 3.28 -3.01
C ASN A 76 6.64 3.00 -3.84
N LEU A 77 6.54 3.18 -5.16
CA LEU A 77 7.67 2.98 -6.07
C LEU A 77 8.67 4.13 -6.03
N ASN A 78 8.26 5.33 -5.60
CA ASN A 78 9.17 6.47 -5.45
C ASN A 78 10.19 6.21 -4.33
N TYR A 79 9.73 5.54 -3.26
CA TYR A 79 10.54 5.27 -2.07
C TYR A 79 10.82 3.78 -1.83
N LYS A 80 10.48 2.93 -2.81
CA LYS A 80 10.87 1.51 -2.87
C LYS A 80 10.44 0.69 -1.65
N TYR A 81 9.21 0.88 -1.19
CA TYR A 81 8.63 0.07 -0.10
C TYR A 81 7.16 -0.28 -0.39
N ALA A 82 6.65 -1.25 0.35
CA ALA A 82 5.24 -1.56 0.42
C ALA A 82 4.75 -1.59 1.88
N VAL A 83 3.46 -1.34 2.09
CA VAL A 83 2.77 -1.42 3.37
C VAL A 83 1.66 -2.44 3.22
N LEU A 84 1.76 -3.53 3.97
CA LEU A 84 0.75 -4.57 4.07
C LEU A 84 -0.12 -4.28 5.29
N MET A 85 -1.44 -4.25 5.09
CA MET A 85 -2.43 -3.92 6.11
C MET A 85 -3.55 -4.95 6.12
N ASN A 86 -4.20 -5.11 7.27
CA ASN A 86 -5.52 -5.76 7.33
C ASN A 86 -6.64 -4.72 7.12
N GLU A 87 -7.89 -5.20 7.07
CA GLU A 87 -9.06 -4.35 6.83
C GLU A 87 -9.29 -3.29 7.91
N GLU A 88 -9.04 -3.62 9.17
CA GLU A 88 -9.18 -2.68 10.29
C GLU A 88 -8.19 -1.52 10.14
N GLU A 89 -6.91 -1.81 9.90
CA GLU A 89 -5.87 -0.81 9.71
C GLU A 89 -6.14 0.05 8.46
N PHE A 90 -6.53 -0.57 7.35
CA PHE A 90 -6.84 0.14 6.10
C PHE A 90 -7.98 1.16 6.26
N ASN A 91 -8.92 0.89 7.16
CA ASN A 91 -10.06 1.77 7.42
C ASN A 91 -9.75 2.93 8.38
N THR A 92 -8.56 2.96 8.99
CA THR A 92 -8.14 4.09 9.81
C THR A 92 -7.96 5.35 8.98
N THR A 93 -8.17 6.52 9.60
CA THR A 93 -7.87 7.81 8.98
C THR A 93 -6.41 7.91 8.53
N LEU A 94 -5.48 7.33 9.31
CA LEU A 94 -4.06 7.31 8.97
C LEU A 94 -3.81 6.62 7.62
N ALA A 95 -4.28 5.38 7.46
CA ALA A 95 -4.10 4.63 6.22
C ALA A 95 -4.79 5.33 5.03
N ARG A 96 -6.00 5.85 5.25
CA ARG A 96 -6.73 6.60 4.22
C ARG A 96 -5.96 7.83 3.76
N LEU A 97 -5.52 8.70 4.66
CA LEU A 97 -4.74 9.89 4.29
C LEU A 97 -3.42 9.54 3.58
N PHE A 98 -2.82 8.42 3.94
CA PHE A 98 -1.56 7.98 3.36
C PHE A 98 -1.71 7.49 1.91
N ILE A 99 -2.81 6.78 1.60
CA ILE A 99 -3.09 6.15 0.30
C ILE A 99 -3.95 7.05 -0.60
N ARG A 100 -4.86 7.81 0.00
CA ARG A 100 -5.86 8.67 -0.64
C ARG A 100 -6.13 9.85 0.30
N PRO A 101 -5.28 10.88 0.32
CA PRO A 101 -5.64 12.11 1.01
C PRO A 101 -6.99 12.57 0.44
N GLU A 102 -8.03 12.53 1.26
CA GLU A 102 -9.38 12.96 0.88
C GLU A 102 -9.35 14.43 0.45
N GLU A 103 -10.36 14.91 -0.28
CA GLU A 103 -10.43 16.30 -0.78
C GLU A 103 -10.26 17.38 0.30
N LEU A 104 -10.40 16.98 1.57
CA LEU A 104 -10.21 17.83 2.75
C LEU A 104 -8.75 18.06 3.12
N TYR A 105 -7.79 17.37 2.53
CA TYR A 105 -6.38 17.48 2.90
C TYR A 105 -5.47 17.54 1.67
N GLU A 106 -4.55 18.51 1.65
CA GLU A 106 -3.53 18.62 0.62
C GLU A 106 -2.18 18.17 1.19
N LEU A 107 -1.47 17.32 0.43
CA LEU A 107 -0.11 16.92 0.77
C LEU A 107 0.84 18.09 0.54
N VAL A 108 1.35 18.66 1.63
CA VAL A 108 2.28 19.81 1.56
C VAL A 108 3.74 19.38 1.58
N TYR A 109 4.05 18.23 2.17
CA TYR A 109 5.40 17.70 2.24
C TYR A 109 5.44 16.18 2.46
N SER A 110 6.46 15.52 1.90
CA SER A 110 6.73 14.10 2.11
C SER A 110 8.23 13.85 2.24
N ASN A 111 8.66 13.26 3.36
CA ASN A 111 10.04 12.81 3.54
C ASN A 111 10.09 11.28 3.54
N SER A 112 10.89 10.72 2.63
CA SER A 112 11.03 9.27 2.39
C SER A 112 9.71 8.53 2.11
N GLY A 113 8.61 9.25 1.86
CA GLY A 113 7.29 8.69 1.63
C GLY A 113 6.60 8.13 2.88
N ILE A 114 7.31 7.96 4.00
CA ILE A 114 6.80 7.43 5.27
C ILE A 114 6.25 8.55 6.15
N VAL A 115 6.87 9.72 6.10
CA VAL A 115 6.36 10.93 6.75
C VAL A 115 5.65 11.77 5.69
N LYS A 116 4.34 11.94 5.83
CA LYS A 116 3.52 12.82 4.99
C LYS A 116 2.89 13.89 5.86
N ASN A 117 3.19 15.16 5.58
CA ASN A 117 2.51 16.29 6.21
C ASN A 117 1.36 16.74 5.31
N THR A 118 0.17 16.82 5.89
CA THR A 118 -1.03 17.26 5.18
C THR A 118 -1.63 18.49 5.84
N GLU A 119 -2.06 19.46 5.04
CA GLU A 119 -2.82 20.61 5.52
C GLU A 119 -4.30 20.42 5.22
N ALA A 120 -5.15 20.75 6.20
CA ALA A 120 -6.59 20.74 6.00
C ALA A 120 -6.97 21.87 5.04
N ARG A 121 -7.68 21.54 3.96
CA ARG A 121 -8.33 22.53 3.12
C ARG A 121 -9.49 23.12 3.89
N ALA A 122 -9.39 24.40 4.24
CA ALA A 122 -10.52 25.13 4.77
C ALA A 122 -11.66 25.07 3.75
N SER A 123 -12.82 24.58 4.16
CA SER A 123 -14.03 24.64 3.35
C SER A 123 -14.32 26.12 3.09
N GLN A 124 -14.13 26.59 1.86
CA GLN A 124 -14.65 27.90 1.46
C GLN A 124 -16.18 27.78 1.57
N ARG A 125 -16.74 28.45 2.58
CA ARG A 125 -18.17 28.75 2.67
C ARG A 125 -18.46 30.00 1.86
#